data_AF-A0AAU2HWG9-F1
#
_entry.id   AF-A0AAU2HWG9-F1
#
_cell.length_a   1.000
_cell.length_b   1.000
_cell.length_c   1.000
_cell.angle_alpha   90.00
_cell.angle_beta   90.00
_cell.angle_gamma   90.00
#
_symmetry.space_group_name_H-M   'P 1'
#
loop_
_entity.id
_entity.type
_entity.pdbx_description
1 polymer ?
#
loop_
_entity_poly.entity_id
_entity_poly.type
_entity_poly.pdbx_seq_one_letter_code
_entity_poly.pdbx_strand_id
1 'polypeptide(L)' 'MITGLLNSEDIRALGEQVSPGSSAALIVWEDLWAVPLTAAVRASGGQVAAHERIPADLAEAAMSAVDSAG' A
#
# COMPACT_ATOMS: atom_id res chain seq x y z
N MET A 1 0.23 5.80 -14.83
CA MET A 1 1.49 5.17 -14.45
C MET A 1 2.46 6.25 -14.08
N ILE A 2 2.61 6.50 -12.79
CA ILE A 2 3.67 7.35 -12.26
C ILE A 2 4.99 6.61 -12.50
N THR A 3 5.87 7.20 -13.31
CA THR A 3 7.19 6.63 -13.59
C THR A 3 8.19 7.08 -12.52
N GLY A 4 9.20 6.25 -12.24
CA GLY A 4 10.31 6.61 -11.34
C GLY A 4 10.08 6.37 -9.84
N LEU A 5 9.03 5.64 -9.44
CA LEU A 5 8.82 5.25 -8.04
C LEU A 5 9.85 4.23 -7.53
N LEU A 6 10.46 3.48 -8.44
CA LEU A 6 11.59 2.60 -8.17
C LEU A 6 12.62 2.75 -9.27
N ASN A 7 13.88 2.86 -8.88
CA ASN A 7 15.01 2.88 -9.79
C ASN A 7 16.05 1.81 -9.41
N SER A 8 17.08 1.67 -10.24
CA SER A 8 18.13 0.66 -10.05
C SER A 8 18.96 0.87 -8.78
N GLU A 9 19.09 2.11 -8.30
CA GLU A 9 19.79 2.43 -7.06
C GLU A 9 18.99 1.99 -5.84
N ASP A 10 17.67 2.23 -5.82
CA ASP A 10 16.77 1.76 -4.76
C ASP A 10 16.82 0.23 -4.63
N ILE A 11 16.75 -0.46 -5.77
CA ILE A 11 16.82 -1.93 -5.83
C ILE A 11 18.15 -2.43 -5.26
N ARG A 12 19.26 -1.79 -5.60
CA ARG A 12 20.59 -2.15 -5.08
C ARG A 12 20.67 -1.93 -3.57
N ALA A 13 20.25 -0.76 -3.09
CA ALA A 13 20.30 -0.42 -1.67
C ALA A 13 19.46 -1.37 -0.81
N LEU A 14 18.27 -1.74 -1.30
CA LEU A 14 17.42 -2.74 -0.62
C LEU A 14 18.02 -4.15 -0.70
N GLY A 15 18.62 -4.50 -1.84
CA GLY A 15 19.29 -5.79 -2.03
C GLY A 15 20.44 -6.02 -1.04
N GLU A 16 21.18 -4.97 -0.68
CA GLU A 16 22.24 -5.03 0.35
C GLU A 16 21.72 -5.41 1.75
N GLN A 17 20.41 -5.24 2.02
CA GLN A 17 19.77 -5.63 3.28
C GLN A 17 19.23 -7.07 3.25
N VAL A 18 19.24 -7.75 2.10
CA VAL A 18 18.72 -9.12 1.98
C VAL A 18 19.76 -10.10 2.51
N SER A 19 19.34 -10.94 3.46
CA SER A 19 20.23 -11.92 4.08
C SER A 19 20.73 -12.96 3.08
N PRO A 20 21.99 -13.44 3.19
CA PRO A 20 22.51 -14.48 2.31
C PRO A 20 21.61 -15.73 2.31
N GLY A 21 21.35 -16.28 1.12
CA GLY A 21 20.48 -17.45 0.94
C GLY A 21 18.97 -17.16 1.02
N SER A 22 18.56 -15.89 1.01
CA SER A 22 17.15 -15.48 1.00
C SER A 22 16.78 -14.66 -0.25
N SER A 23 15.51 -14.30 -0.39
CA SER A 23 15.01 -13.45 -1.47
C SER A 23 13.97 -12.47 -0.91
N ALA A 24 13.89 -11.29 -1.52
CA ALA A 24 12.88 -10.29 -1.22
C ALA A 24 12.12 -9.91 -2.49
N ALA A 25 10.81 -9.73 -2.38
CA ALA A 25 9.98 -9.20 -3.44
C ALA A 25 9.70 -7.71 -3.19
N LEU A 26 9.83 -6.90 -4.24
CA LEU A 26 9.49 -5.49 -4.20
C LEU A 26 8.32 -5.25 -5.16
N ILE A 27 7.21 -4.75 -4.62
CA ILE A 27 5.96 -4.58 -5.36
C ILE A 27 5.59 -3.09 -5.29
N VAL A 28 5.39 -2.49 -6.46
CA VAL A 28 4.75 -1.18 -6.58
C VAL A 28 3.38 -1.39 -7.17
N TRP A 29 2.41 -0.75 -6.56
CA TRP A 29 1.01 -0.81 -6.94
C TRP A 29 0.45 0.61 -6.89
N GLU A 30 -0.40 0.95 -7.85
CA GLU A 30 -1.08 2.24 -7.91
C GLU A 30 -2.58 2.04 -7.69
N ASP A 31 -3.12 2.64 -6.62
CA ASP A 31 -4.55 2.69 -6.30
C ASP A 31 -5.32 3.63 -7.25
N LEU A 32 -5.41 3.30 -8.53
CA LEU A 32 -6.08 4.16 -9.52
C LEU A 32 -7.57 4.38 -9.22
N TRP A 33 -8.20 3.44 -8.53
CA TRP A 33 -9.58 3.56 -8.06
C TRP A 33 -9.79 4.77 -7.12
N ALA A 34 -8.75 5.13 -6.36
CA ALA A 34 -8.84 6.18 -5.34
C ALA A 34 -8.71 7.59 -5.94
N VAL A 35 -8.24 7.71 -7.19
CA VAL A 35 -8.05 9.00 -7.89
C VAL A 35 -9.34 9.82 -7.95
N PRO A 36 -10.47 9.32 -8.51
CA PRO A 36 -11.71 10.09 -8.58
C PRO A 36 -12.28 10.41 -7.20
N LEU A 37 -12.19 9.49 -6.24
CA LEU A 37 -12.63 9.70 -4.87
C LEU A 37 -11.86 10.86 -4.21
N THR A 38 -10.53 10.83 -4.32
CA THR A 38 -9.65 11.87 -3.75
C THR A 38 -9.95 13.23 -4.37
N ALA A 39 -10.18 13.28 -5.68
CA ALA A 39 -10.53 14.51 -6.38
C ALA A 39 -11.87 15.08 -5.86
N ALA A 40 -12.90 14.25 -5.73
CA ALA A 40 -14.21 14.67 -5.25
C ALA A 40 -14.18 15.17 -3.79
N VAL A 41 -13.46 14.46 -2.91
CA VAL A 41 -13.27 14.87 -1.51
C VAL A 41 -12.60 16.24 -1.43
N ARG A 42 -11.52 16.46 -2.17
CA ARG A 42 -10.81 17.75 -2.21
C ARG A 42 -11.67 18.88 -2.78
N ALA A 43 -12.42 18.61 -3.84
CA ALA A 43 -13.34 19.59 -4.43
C ALA A 43 -14.44 20.03 -3.45
N SER A 44 -14.80 19.15 -2.50
CA SER A 44 -15.76 19.44 -1.43
C SER A 44 -15.12 20.14 -0.22
N GLY A 45 -13.85 20.54 -0.31
CA GLY A 45 -13.09 21.12 0.81
C GLY A 45 -12.62 20.09 1.85
N GLY A 46 -12.76 18.80 1.56
CA GLY A 46 -12.32 17.72 2.44
C GLY A 46 -10.79 17.62 2.52
N GLN A 47 -10.31 17.25 3.70
CA GLN A 47 -8.88 17.06 3.99
C GLN A 47 -8.66 15.73 4.74
N VAL A 48 -7.45 15.17 4.59
CA VAL A 48 -7.05 13.97 5.34
C VAL A 48 -6.82 14.37 6.80
N ALA A 49 -7.61 13.80 7.70
CA ALA A 49 -7.44 14.00 9.15
C ALA A 49 -6.42 13.04 9.77
N ALA A 50 -6.35 11.80 9.27
CA ALA A 50 -5.40 10.78 9.69
C ALA A 50 -5.11 9.82 8.53
N HIS A 51 -3.91 9.23 8.52
CA HIS A 51 -3.52 8.21 7.57
C HIS A 51 -2.66 7.17 8.28
N GLU A 52 -3.26 6.01 8.55
CA GLU A 52 -2.65 4.93 9.31
C GLU A 52 -2.73 3.61 8.53
N ARG A 53 -1.79 2.71 8.80
CA ARG A 53 -1.82 1.36 8.25
C ARG A 53 -2.58 0.43 9.19
N ILE A 54 -3.44 -0.39 8.62
CA ILE A 54 -4.10 -1.47 9.35
C ILE A 54 -3.12 -2.64 9.45
N PRO A 55 -2.81 -3.14 10.66
CA PRO A 55 -2.05 -4.37 10.85
C PRO A 55 -2.70 -5.55 10.13
N ALA A 56 -1.89 -6.42 9.52
CA ALA A 56 -2.38 -7.51 8.68
C ALA A 56 -3.26 -8.50 9.46
N ASP A 57 -2.86 -8.84 10.67
CA ASP A 57 -3.61 -9.69 11.60
C ASP A 57 -4.99 -9.12 11.93
N LEU A 58 -5.08 -7.81 12.13
CA LEU A 58 -6.35 -7.13 12.35
C LEU A 58 -7.25 -7.16 11.10
N ALA A 59 -6.66 -6.95 9.92
CA ALA A 59 -7.39 -7.00 8.65
C ALA A 59 -7.95 -8.40 8.37
N GLU A 60 -7.15 -9.44 8.58
CA GLU A 60 -7.55 -10.84 8.40
C GLU A 60 -8.68 -11.23 9.36
N ALA A 61 -8.55 -10.86 10.64
CA ALA A 61 -9.59 -11.11 11.63
C ALA A 61 -10.93 -10.45 11.25
N ALA A 62 -10.90 -9.20 10.76
CA ALA A 62 -12.09 -8.49 10.31
C ALA A 62 -12.76 -9.17 9.11
N MET A 63 -11.97 -9.61 8.11
CA MET A 63 -12.49 -10.33 6.95
C MET A 63 -13.14 -11.65 7.34
N SER A 64 -12.49 -12.44 8.19
CA SER A 64 -13.04 -13.72 8.66
C SER A 64 -14.37 -13.55 9.43
N ALA A 65 -14.52 -12.46 10.18
CA ALA A 65 -15.76 -12.14 10.88
C ALA A 65 -16.92 -11.83 9.92
N VAL A 66 -16.65 -11.17 8.79
CA VAL A 66 -17.67 -10.89 7.76
C VAL A 66 -18.12 -12.18 7.08
N ASP A 67 -17.18 -13.06 6.73
CA ASP A 67 -17.48 -14.32 6.03
C ASP A 67 -18.26 -15.31 6.90
N SER A 68 -18.04 -15.30 8.22
CA SER A 68 -18.74 -16.17 9.17
C SER A 68 -20.12 -15.65 9.61
N ALA A 69 -20.44 -14.40 9.28
CA ALA A 69 -21.74 -13.79 9.55
C ALA A 69 -22.73 -13.92 8.38
N GLY A 70 -22.29 -14.42 7.23
CA GLY A 70 -23.10 -14.75 6.05
C GLY A 70 -23.47 -16.22 5.99
#